data_AF-R9PMH6-F1
#
_entry.id   AF-R9PMH6-F1
#
_cell.length_a   1.000
_cell.length_b   1.000
_cell.length_c   1.000
_cell.angle_alpha   90.00
_cell.angle_beta   90.00
_cell.angle_gamma   90.00
#
_symmetry.space_group_name_H-M   'P 1'
#
loop_
_entity.id
_entity.type
_entity.pdbx_description
1 polymer ?
#
loop_
_entity_poly.entity_id
_entity_poly.type
_entity_poly.pdbx_seq_one_letter_code
_entity_poly.pdbx_strand_id
1 'polypeptide(L)'
;MIDQDLNKFNMRTIMNQVEKELGYINQLDSNSAPLNFRNNNDMKSQSLPKPTSAFIGASWAALMLGAGAYLIGLWNADMQLNEKGYYFTLLLFGLFSSVSLQKSVRDKLEGIKVTAIYYGLSWFSLAAAVALLSIGLFNATLALSEKGFYAMAYALCLFAAIAVQKNTRDMAYFADDEPSKALEAELEEEH
;
A
#
# COMPACT_ATOMS: atom_id res chain seq x y z
N MET A 1 31.74 -57.05 -33.39
CA MET A 1 30.44 -57.13 -34.10
C MET A 1 29.22 -57.11 -33.15
N ILE A 2 29.40 -57.00 -31.82
CA ILE A 2 28.28 -57.05 -30.84
C ILE A 2 27.86 -55.64 -30.35
N ASP A 3 28.72 -54.63 -30.51
CA ASP A 3 28.51 -53.27 -29.96
C ASP A 3 27.54 -52.41 -30.79
N GLN A 4 27.51 -52.58 -32.12
CA GLN A 4 26.63 -51.79 -33.00
C GLN A 4 25.14 -52.14 -32.84
N ASP A 5 24.81 -53.40 -32.51
CA ASP A 5 23.42 -53.84 -32.35
C ASP A 5 22.83 -53.41 -31.01
N LEU A 6 23.65 -53.36 -29.95
CA LEU A 6 23.23 -52.86 -28.64
C LEU A 6 22.90 -51.36 -28.67
N ASN A 7 23.69 -50.58 -29.43
CA ASN A 7 23.48 -49.15 -29.59
C ASN A 7 22.24 -48.84 -30.46
N LYS A 8 22.01 -49.64 -31.52
CA LYS A 8 20.78 -49.56 -32.33
C LYS A 8 19.52 -49.96 -31.55
N PHE A 9 19.61 -50.93 -30.64
CA PHE A 9 18.49 -51.38 -29.82
C PHE A 9 18.05 -50.33 -28.79
N ASN A 10 19.00 -49.69 -28.11
CA ASN A 10 18.71 -48.56 -27.22
C ASN A 10 18.14 -47.37 -28.01
N MET A 11 18.70 -47.07 -29.19
CA MET A 11 18.24 -45.96 -30.01
C MET A 11 16.82 -46.16 -30.55
N ARG A 12 16.45 -47.38 -30.97
CA ARG A 12 15.07 -47.71 -31.37
C ARG A 12 14.09 -47.57 -30.21
N THR A 13 14.49 -47.98 -29.02
CA THR A 13 13.66 -47.86 -27.81
C THR A 13 13.43 -46.39 -27.44
N ILE A 14 14.48 -45.57 -27.51
CA ILE A 14 14.38 -44.12 -27.26
C ILE A 14 13.53 -43.44 -28.33
N MET A 15 13.70 -43.76 -29.61
CA MET A 15 12.91 -43.16 -30.69
C MET A 15 11.42 -43.50 -30.58
N ASN A 16 11.07 -44.74 -30.25
CA ASN A 16 9.68 -45.14 -30.02
C ASN A 16 9.07 -44.41 -28.80
N GLN A 17 9.87 -44.15 -27.75
CA GLN A 17 9.44 -43.37 -26.59
C GLN A 17 9.19 -41.90 -26.99
N VAL A 18 10.11 -41.30 -27.75
CA VAL A 18 10.01 -39.91 -28.22
C VAL A 18 8.84 -39.71 -29.19
N GLU A 19 8.61 -40.63 -30.13
CA GLU A 19 7.45 -40.56 -31.04
C GLU A 19 6.12 -40.67 -30.29
N LYS A 20 6.08 -41.47 -29.22
CA LYS A 20 4.89 -41.61 -28.36
C LYS A 20 4.63 -40.33 -27.56
N GLU A 21 5.66 -39.70 -27.02
CA GLU A 21 5.58 -38.39 -26.35
C GLU A 21 5.13 -37.29 -27.32
N LEU A 22 5.73 -37.22 -28.53
CA LEU A 22 5.33 -36.26 -29.57
C LEU A 22 3.89 -36.48 -30.03
N GLY A 23 3.43 -37.72 -30.13
CA GLY A 23 2.03 -38.06 -30.40
C GLY A 23 1.09 -37.56 -29.29
N TYR A 24 1.51 -37.69 -28.03
CA TYR A 24 0.75 -37.21 -26.87
C TYR A 24 0.67 -35.67 -26.83
N ILE A 25 1.76 -34.98 -27.17
CA ILE A 25 1.83 -33.51 -27.23
C ILE A 25 0.95 -32.96 -28.34
N ASN A 26 0.95 -33.58 -29.53
CA ASN A 26 0.08 -33.17 -30.63
C ASN A 26 -1.42 -33.42 -30.32
N GLN A 27 -1.73 -34.45 -29.53
CA GLN A 27 -3.10 -34.71 -29.08
C GLN A 27 -3.56 -33.73 -27.98
N LEU A 28 -2.64 -33.18 -27.19
CA LEU A 28 -2.92 -32.10 -26.24
C LEU A 28 -3.24 -30.78 -26.95
N ASP A 29 -2.53 -30.46 -28.05
CA ASP A 29 -2.76 -29.26 -28.86
C ASP A 29 -4.05 -29.34 -29.71
N SER A 30 -4.39 -30.54 -30.23
CA SER A 30 -5.61 -30.71 -31.02
C SER A 30 -6.90 -30.75 -30.19
N ASN A 31 -6.82 -31.08 -28.89
CA ASN A 31 -7.96 -31.12 -27.98
C ASN A 31 -8.05 -29.92 -27.04
N SER A 32 -7.09 -28.98 -27.08
CA SER A 32 -7.32 -27.65 -26.55
C SER A 32 -8.37 -26.97 -27.42
N ALA A 33 -9.61 -26.93 -26.93
CA ALA A 33 -10.65 -26.05 -27.42
C ALA A 33 -10.03 -24.67 -27.73
N PRO A 34 -10.47 -23.97 -28.81
CA PRO A 34 -9.99 -22.62 -29.03
C PRO A 34 -10.18 -21.85 -27.73
N LEU A 35 -9.11 -21.16 -27.29
CA LEU A 35 -9.19 -20.16 -26.24
C LEU A 35 -10.31 -19.21 -26.64
N ASN A 36 -11.53 -19.50 -26.17
CA ASN A 36 -12.58 -18.51 -26.12
C ASN A 36 -11.95 -17.40 -25.29
N PHE A 37 -11.64 -16.28 -25.95
CA PHE A 37 -11.33 -15.05 -25.25
C PHE A 37 -12.53 -14.79 -24.35
N ARG A 38 -12.40 -15.27 -23.11
CA ARG A 38 -13.36 -15.09 -22.03
C ARG A 38 -13.61 -13.60 -22.01
N ASN A 39 -14.86 -13.24 -22.32
CA ASN A 39 -15.34 -11.89 -22.37
C ASN A 39 -14.74 -11.10 -21.20
N ASN A 40 -14.08 -9.98 -21.48
CA ASN A 40 -13.33 -9.17 -20.49
C ASN A 40 -14.23 -8.55 -19.40
N ASN A 41 -15.50 -8.94 -19.32
CA ASN A 41 -16.46 -8.51 -18.33
C ASN A 41 -16.34 -9.27 -16.99
N ASP A 42 -15.44 -10.25 -16.90
CA ASP A 42 -15.08 -10.93 -15.63
C ASP A 42 -13.96 -10.20 -14.86
N MET A 43 -13.75 -8.91 -15.12
CA MET A 43 -13.16 -8.03 -14.12
C MET A 43 -14.17 -7.95 -12.98
N LYS A 44 -14.06 -8.86 -11.99
CA LYS A 44 -14.62 -8.62 -10.66
C LYS A 44 -14.18 -7.21 -10.30
N SER A 45 -15.12 -6.26 -10.33
CA SER A 45 -14.98 -5.06 -9.53
C SER A 45 -14.76 -5.60 -8.12
N GLN A 46 -13.50 -5.59 -7.68
CA GLN A 46 -13.22 -5.78 -6.27
C GLN A 46 -13.83 -4.55 -5.63
N SER A 47 -15.12 -4.63 -5.29
CA SER A 47 -15.77 -3.67 -4.43
C SER A 47 -14.94 -3.70 -3.15
N LEU A 48 -14.08 -2.69 -3.02
CA LEU A 48 -13.35 -2.47 -1.78
C LEU A 48 -14.43 -2.46 -0.68
N PRO A 49 -14.30 -3.25 0.40
CA PRO A 49 -15.27 -3.20 1.47
C PRO A 49 -15.29 -1.78 2.03
N LYS A 50 -16.47 -1.14 2.05
CA LYS A 50 -16.64 0.18 2.66
C LYS A 50 -16.08 0.13 4.09
N PRO A 51 -15.14 1.03 4.46
CA PRO A 51 -14.60 1.02 5.81
C PRO A 51 -15.74 1.21 6.82
N THR A 52 -15.73 0.41 7.89
CA THR A 52 -16.76 0.51 8.92
C THR A 52 -16.63 1.84 9.66
N SER A 53 -17.76 2.45 10.05
CA SER A 53 -17.76 3.69 10.85
C SER A 53 -16.92 3.55 12.13
N ALA A 54 -16.85 2.33 12.69
CA ALA A 54 -16.00 2.00 13.82
C ALA A 54 -14.50 2.13 13.50
N PHE A 55 -14.04 1.64 12.34
CA PHE A 55 -12.63 1.73 11.94
C PHE A 55 -12.21 3.17 11.61
N ILE A 56 -13.10 3.94 10.97
CA ILE A 56 -12.89 5.37 10.73
C ILE A 56 -12.75 6.11 12.06
N GLY A 57 -13.69 5.91 12.99
CA GLY A 57 -13.66 6.50 14.32
C GLY A 57 -12.40 6.13 15.11
N ALA A 58 -11.99 4.85 15.07
CA ALA A 58 -10.78 4.38 15.73
C ALA A 58 -9.50 5.05 15.17
N SER A 59 -9.41 5.24 13.85
CA SER A 59 -8.24 5.90 13.23
C SER A 59 -8.11 7.36 13.65
N TRP A 60 -9.23 8.10 13.68
CA TRP A 60 -9.26 9.47 14.16
C TRP A 60 -8.97 9.57 15.66
N ALA A 61 -9.54 8.67 16.47
CA ALA A 61 -9.25 8.60 17.90
C ALA A 61 -7.76 8.33 18.14
N ALA A 62 -7.14 7.40 17.41
CA ALA A 62 -5.71 7.12 17.51
C ALA A 62 -4.85 8.34 17.15
N LEU A 63 -5.21 9.07 16.09
CA LEU A 63 -4.49 10.29 15.70
C LEU A 63 -4.61 11.38 16.77
N MET A 64 -5.82 11.61 17.29
CA MET A 64 -6.08 12.62 18.32
C MET A 64 -5.43 12.26 19.65
N LEU A 65 -5.44 10.99 20.04
CA LEU A 65 -4.77 10.52 21.26
C LEU A 65 -3.25 10.61 21.12
N GLY A 66 -2.68 10.19 19.98
CA GLY A 66 -1.25 10.29 19.73
C GLY A 66 -0.77 11.74 19.72
N ALA A 67 -1.45 12.60 18.97
CA ALA A 67 -1.10 14.02 18.87
C ALA A 67 -1.34 14.74 20.20
N GLY A 68 -2.48 14.49 20.84
CA GLY A 68 -2.82 15.04 22.14
C GLY A 68 -1.81 14.64 23.22
N ALA A 69 -1.46 13.36 23.31
CA ALA A 69 -0.44 12.87 24.24
C ALA A 69 0.93 13.51 23.97
N TYR A 70 1.35 13.59 22.69
CA TYR A 70 2.61 14.23 22.32
C TYR A 70 2.63 15.71 22.73
N LEU A 71 1.57 16.46 22.43
CA LEU A 71 1.46 17.88 22.75
C LEU A 71 1.34 18.16 24.25
N ILE A 72 0.60 17.32 24.99
CA ILE A 72 0.51 17.41 26.46
C ILE A 72 1.88 17.11 27.07
N GLY A 73 2.59 16.09 26.58
CA GLY A 73 3.97 15.81 27.00
C GLY A 73 4.87 17.02 26.75
N LEU A 74 4.77 17.61 25.57
CA LEU A 74 5.57 18.77 25.17
C LEU A 74 5.29 20.01 26.01
N TRP A 75 4.02 20.23 26.37
CA TRP A 75 3.61 21.31 27.26
C TRP A 75 4.26 21.15 28.64
N ASN A 76 4.23 19.95 29.20
CA ASN A 76 4.70 19.65 30.55
C ASN A 76 6.22 19.44 30.66
N ALA A 77 6.91 19.12 29.56
CA ALA A 77 8.35 18.87 29.59
C ALA A 77 9.14 20.12 30.00
N ASP A 78 10.17 19.91 30.84
CA ASP A 78 11.09 20.96 31.25
C ASP A 78 12.14 21.18 30.14
N MET A 79 11.76 21.99 29.15
CA MET A 79 12.53 22.27 27.94
C MET A 79 12.40 23.74 27.57
N GLN A 80 13.43 24.30 26.94
CA GLN A 80 13.35 25.65 26.40
C GLN A 80 12.29 25.76 25.31
N LEU A 81 11.71 26.95 25.12
CA LEU A 81 10.60 27.15 24.18
C LEU A 81 10.98 26.86 22.72
N ASN A 82 12.22 27.15 22.33
CA ASN A 82 12.78 26.80 21.02
C ASN A 82 12.89 25.27 20.83
N GLU A 83 13.29 24.52 21.86
CA GLU A 83 13.29 23.05 21.82
C GLU A 83 11.87 22.49 21.69
N LYS A 84 10.92 23.06 22.44
CA LYS A 84 9.50 22.69 22.29
C LYS A 84 9.01 22.96 20.87
N GLY A 85 9.33 24.14 20.34
CA GLY A 85 9.03 24.51 18.95
C GLY A 85 9.60 23.52 17.94
N TYR A 86 10.84 23.07 18.13
CA TYR A 86 11.49 22.07 17.29
C TYR A 86 10.69 20.75 17.22
N TYR A 87 10.34 20.18 18.37
CA TYR A 87 9.56 18.94 18.42
C TYR A 87 8.14 19.08 17.89
N PHE A 88 7.52 20.24 18.10
CA PHE A 88 6.21 20.55 17.53
C PHE A 88 6.26 20.64 16.00
N THR A 89 7.23 21.36 15.46
CA THR A 89 7.42 21.46 14.01
C THR A 89 7.70 20.09 13.39
N LEU A 90 8.50 19.24 14.04
CA LEU A 90 8.72 17.88 13.55
C LEU A 90 7.45 17.02 13.54
N LEU A 91 6.57 17.16 14.52
CA LEU A 91 5.26 16.50 14.53
C LEU A 91 4.44 16.91 13.29
N LEU A 92 4.26 18.21 13.07
CA LEU A 92 3.51 18.72 11.92
C LEU A 92 4.15 18.33 10.59
N PHE A 93 5.48 18.46 10.49
CA PHE A 93 6.22 18.14 9.27
C PHE A 93 6.18 16.64 8.95
N GLY A 94 6.24 15.78 9.97
CA GLY A 94 6.08 14.33 9.85
C GLY A 94 4.69 13.94 9.34
N LEU A 95 3.64 14.49 9.97
CA LEU A 95 2.26 14.27 9.57
C LEU A 95 2.00 14.71 8.12
N PHE A 96 2.48 15.90 7.74
CA PHE A 96 2.36 16.39 6.37
C PHE A 96 3.11 15.49 5.38
N SER A 97 4.33 15.08 5.73
CA SER A 97 5.18 14.26 4.87
C SER A 97 4.63 12.85 4.68
N SER A 98 4.09 12.22 5.74
CA SER A 98 3.51 10.87 5.66
C SER A 98 2.26 10.85 4.77
N VAL A 99 1.37 11.84 4.92
CA VAL A 99 0.18 12.02 4.09
C VAL A 99 0.53 12.32 2.63
N SER A 100 1.54 13.17 2.41
CA SER A 100 2.04 13.51 1.07
C SER A 100 2.67 12.31 0.36
N LEU A 101 3.49 11.53 1.09
CA LEU A 101 4.08 10.31 0.56
C LEU A 101 3.01 9.28 0.23
N GLN A 102 2.09 9.04 1.15
CA GLN A 102 0.99 8.09 0.95
C GLN A 102 0.13 8.48 -0.25
N LYS A 103 -0.16 9.78 -0.43
CA LYS A 103 -0.85 10.30 -1.62
C LYS A 103 -0.04 10.02 -2.88
N SER A 104 1.24 10.38 -2.91
CA SER A 104 2.10 10.23 -4.09
C SER A 104 2.29 8.77 -4.51
N VAL A 105 2.48 7.86 -3.56
CA VAL A 105 2.57 6.41 -3.83
C VAL A 105 1.27 5.90 -4.42
N ARG A 106 0.14 6.31 -3.84
CA ARG A 106 -1.20 5.92 -4.27
C ARG A 106 -1.51 6.44 -5.68
N ASP A 107 -1.30 7.73 -5.93
CA ASP A 107 -1.52 8.36 -7.22
C ASP A 107 -0.73 7.64 -8.32
N LYS A 108 0.52 7.24 -8.04
CA LYS A 108 1.34 6.44 -8.97
C LYS A 108 0.80 5.04 -9.23
N LEU A 109 0.21 4.38 -8.23
CA LEU A 109 -0.44 3.06 -8.37
C LEU A 109 -1.76 3.15 -9.15
N GLU A 110 -2.49 4.26 -9.01
CA GLU A 110 -3.73 4.55 -9.74
C GLU A 110 -3.47 5.12 -11.15
N GLY A 111 -2.21 5.23 -11.59
CA GLY A 111 -1.84 5.75 -12.91
C GLY A 111 -1.96 7.28 -13.06
N ILE A 112 -2.22 8.00 -11.96
CA ILE A 112 -2.23 9.46 -11.92
C ILE A 112 -0.78 9.96 -12.02
N LYS A 113 -0.55 10.96 -12.87
CA LYS A 113 0.80 11.51 -13.10
C LYS A 113 1.34 12.16 -11.83
N VAL A 114 2.41 11.60 -11.29
CA VAL A 114 3.20 12.16 -10.18
C VAL A 114 4.61 12.49 -10.69
N THR A 115 5.07 13.72 -10.47
CA THR A 115 6.43 14.10 -10.88
C THR A 115 7.47 13.37 -10.03
N ALA A 116 8.57 12.94 -10.66
CA ALA A 116 9.65 12.25 -9.95
C ALA A 116 10.24 13.10 -8.81
N ILE A 117 10.31 14.42 -9.00
CA ILE A 117 10.77 15.38 -7.99
C ILE A 117 9.84 15.38 -6.77
N TYR A 118 8.52 15.48 -6.96
CA TYR A 118 7.57 15.48 -5.84
C TYR A 118 7.56 14.15 -5.08
N TYR A 119 7.63 13.04 -5.81
CA TYR A 119 7.74 11.70 -5.21
C TYR A 119 9.03 11.55 -4.37
N GLY A 120 10.17 11.97 -4.92
CA GLY A 120 11.46 11.95 -4.24
C GLY A 120 11.47 12.86 -3.00
N LEU A 121 10.92 14.07 -3.11
CA LEU A 121 10.80 15.01 -1.99
C LEU A 121 9.91 14.47 -0.87
N SER A 122 8.82 13.79 -1.19
CA SER A 122 7.92 13.23 -0.17
C SER A 122 8.59 12.10 0.63
N TRP A 123 9.36 11.24 -0.05
CA TRP A 123 10.17 10.21 0.62
C TRP A 123 11.27 10.83 1.49
N PHE A 124 12.01 11.78 0.91
CA PHE A 124 13.08 12.47 1.61
C PHE A 124 12.57 13.23 2.83
N SER A 125 11.45 13.96 2.71
CA SER A 125 10.89 14.75 3.80
C SER A 125 10.43 13.89 4.96
N LEU A 126 9.81 12.74 4.69
CA LEU A 126 9.42 11.79 5.73
C LEU A 126 10.65 11.20 6.43
N ALA A 127 11.66 10.78 5.66
CA ALA A 127 12.91 10.25 6.22
C ALA A 127 13.64 11.31 7.07
N ALA A 128 13.70 12.55 6.58
CA ALA A 128 14.29 13.67 7.31
C ALA A 128 13.53 13.99 8.60
N ALA A 129 12.20 13.96 8.59
CA ALA A 129 11.39 14.20 9.78
C ALA A 129 11.67 13.15 10.88
N VAL A 130 11.73 11.86 10.51
CA VAL A 130 12.04 10.76 11.43
C VAL A 130 13.49 10.83 11.92
N ALA A 131 14.44 11.14 11.04
CA ALA A 131 15.85 11.26 11.39
C ALA A 131 16.11 12.43 12.34
N LEU A 132 15.54 13.61 12.05
CA LEU A 132 15.63 14.78 12.90
C LEU A 132 15.02 14.52 14.28
N LEU A 133 13.83 13.91 14.35
CA LEU A 133 13.24 13.54 15.64
C LEU A 133 14.17 12.61 16.43
N SER A 134 14.72 11.60 15.76
CA SER A 134 15.62 10.62 16.39
C SER A 134 16.89 11.29 16.93
N ILE A 135 17.51 12.18 16.16
CA ILE A 135 18.70 12.95 16.57
C ILE A 135 18.36 13.91 17.72
N GLY A 136 17.22 14.60 17.64
CA GLY A 136 16.71 15.48 18.67
C GLY A 136 16.52 14.75 19.99
N LEU A 137 15.77 13.64 19.98
CA LEU A 137 15.54 12.82 21.18
C LEU A 137 16.83 12.22 21.72
N PHE A 138 17.75 11.80 20.85
CA PHE A 138 19.04 11.29 21.29
C PHE A 138 19.83 12.35 22.08
N ASN A 139 19.86 13.59 21.59
CA ASN A 139 20.60 14.70 22.21
C ASN A 139 19.86 15.41 23.35
N ALA A 140 18.54 15.29 23.45
CA ALA A 140 17.78 16.00 24.47
C ALA A 140 18.10 15.49 25.89
N THR A 141 18.07 16.41 26.85
CA THR A 141 18.26 16.15 28.28
C THR A 141 16.97 15.67 28.96
N LEU A 142 16.18 14.87 28.25
CA LEU A 142 14.95 14.23 28.74
C LEU A 142 15.27 12.90 29.43
N ALA A 143 14.39 12.45 30.32
CA ALA A 143 14.47 11.10 30.84
C ALA A 143 14.26 10.07 29.71
N LEU A 144 14.87 8.88 29.82
CA LEU A 144 14.77 7.85 28.79
C LEU A 144 13.31 7.43 28.51
N SER A 145 12.47 7.41 29.55
CA SER A 145 11.02 7.16 29.44
C SER A 145 10.30 8.23 28.63
N GLU A 146 10.65 9.50 28.80
CA GLU A 146 10.06 10.62 28.04
C GLU A 146 10.48 10.56 26.57
N LYS A 147 11.75 10.23 26.30
CA LYS A 147 12.23 10.01 24.93
C LYS A 147 11.45 8.91 24.23
N GLY A 148 11.28 7.78 24.92
CA GLY A 148 10.47 6.66 24.42
C GLY A 148 9.02 7.06 24.19
N PHE A 149 8.43 7.83 25.10
CA PHE A 149 7.07 8.36 24.97
C PHE A 149 6.91 9.21 23.71
N TYR A 150 7.79 10.18 23.45
CA TYR A 150 7.73 11.00 22.24
C TYR A 150 7.91 10.19 20.97
N ALA A 151 8.85 9.24 20.94
CA ALA A 151 9.07 8.39 19.78
C ALA A 151 7.83 7.54 19.45
N MET A 152 7.22 6.91 20.46
CA MET A 152 6.04 6.08 20.30
C MET A 152 4.80 6.90 19.91
N ALA A 153 4.57 8.05 20.56
CA ALA A 153 3.47 8.94 20.22
C ALA A 153 3.60 9.49 18.79
N TYR A 154 4.82 9.84 18.37
CA TYR A 154 5.10 10.27 17.00
C TYR A 154 4.84 9.16 15.98
N ALA A 155 5.33 7.94 16.23
CA ALA A 155 5.07 6.80 15.35
C ALA A 155 3.57 6.49 15.24
N LEU A 156 2.84 6.54 16.36
CA LEU A 156 1.39 6.41 16.39
C LEU A 156 0.71 7.49 15.53
N CYS A 157 1.14 8.75 15.64
CA CYS A 157 0.65 9.85 14.81
C CYS A 157 0.85 9.59 13.31
N LEU A 158 2.06 9.17 12.90
CA LEU A 158 2.33 8.88 11.48
C LEU A 158 1.46 7.76 10.94
N PHE A 159 1.34 6.67 11.70
CA PHE A 159 0.51 5.53 11.34
C PHE A 159 -0.98 5.92 11.27
N ALA A 160 -1.48 6.60 12.30
CA ALA A 160 -2.86 7.01 12.39
C ALA A 160 -3.23 8.02 11.29
N ALA A 161 -2.33 8.95 10.93
CA ALA A 161 -2.55 9.88 9.84
C ALA A 161 -2.70 9.17 8.48
N ILE A 162 -1.87 8.16 8.21
CA ILE A 162 -1.99 7.31 7.02
C ILE A 162 -3.33 6.55 7.04
N ALA A 163 -3.72 6.00 8.19
CA ALA A 163 -4.99 5.28 8.34
C ALA A 163 -6.20 6.20 8.12
N VAL A 164 -6.20 7.40 8.72
CA VAL A 164 -7.22 8.43 8.51
C VAL A 164 -7.30 8.82 7.05
N GLN A 165 -6.17 9.07 6.40
CA GLN A 165 -6.14 9.43 4.97
C GLN A 165 -6.74 8.33 4.09
N LYS A 166 -6.39 7.06 4.35
CA LYS A 166 -6.97 5.91 3.64
C LYS A 166 -8.47 5.82 3.86
N ASN A 167 -8.92 5.88 5.12
CA ASN A 167 -10.32 5.78 5.49
C ASN A 167 -11.18 6.90 4.88
N THR A 168 -10.72 8.15 4.96
CA THR A 168 -11.42 9.31 4.38
C THR A 168 -11.46 9.24 2.85
N ARG A 169 -10.37 8.80 2.22
CA ARG A 169 -10.33 8.58 0.76
C ARG A 169 -11.32 7.50 0.34
N ASP A 170 -11.27 6.34 1.00
CA ASP A 170 -12.12 5.20 0.65
C ASP A 170 -13.60 5.58 0.75
N MET A 171 -13.98 6.33 1.78
CA MET A 171 -15.34 6.90 1.88
C MET A 171 -15.74 7.80 0.71
N ALA A 172 -14.82 8.61 0.18
CA ALA A 172 -15.10 9.52 -0.94
C ALA A 172 -15.44 8.75 -2.22
N TYR A 173 -14.73 7.66 -2.52
CA TYR A 173 -15.05 6.81 -3.69
C TYR A 173 -16.48 6.23 -3.61
N PHE A 174 -16.96 5.83 -2.42
CA PHE A 174 -18.34 5.34 -2.28
C PHE A 174 -19.39 6.44 -2.41
N ALA A 175 -19.04 7.70 -2.13
CA ALA A 175 -19.98 8.81 -2.28
C ALA A 175 -20.19 9.19 -3.76
N ASP A 176 -19.13 9.07 -4.58
CA ASP A 176 -19.19 9.37 -6.01
C ASP A 176 -19.88 8.26 -6.84
N ASP A 177 -19.85 7.01 -6.36
CA ASP A 177 -20.47 5.85 -7.05
C ASP A 177 -22.01 5.77 -6.94
N GLU A 178 -22.64 6.31 -5.88
CA GLU A 178 -24.10 6.27 -5.70
C GLU A 178 -24.89 7.07 -6.74
N PRO A 179 -24.56 8.35 -7.04
CA PRO A 179 -25.33 9.13 -8.00
C PRO A 179 -25.24 8.59 -9.44
N SER A 180 -24.13 7.96 -9.83
CA SER A 180 -23.99 7.35 -11.17
C SER A 180 -24.91 6.15 -11.33
N LYS A 181 -25.01 5.28 -10.31
CA LYS A 181 -25.88 4.09 -10.35
C LYS A 181 -27.36 4.47 -10.29
N ALA A 182 -27.71 5.53 -9.58
CA ALA A 182 -29.08 6.04 -9.53
C ALA A 182 -29.53 6.55 -10.91
N LEU A 183 -28.66 7.29 -11.61
CA LEU A 183 -28.94 7.79 -12.95
C LEU A 183 -29.04 6.65 -13.98
N GLU A 184 -28.14 5.66 -13.91
CA GLU A 184 -28.21 4.48 -14.79
C GLU A 184 -29.50 3.68 -14.57
N ALA A 185 -29.95 3.51 -13.32
CA ALA A 185 -31.21 2.84 -13.01
C ALA A 185 -32.45 3.61 -13.52
N GLU A 186 -32.45 4.95 -13.41
CA GLU A 186 -33.51 5.79 -13.97
C GLU A 186 -33.59 5.70 -15.51
N LEU A 187 -32.44 5.63 -16.19
CA LEU A 187 -32.38 5.46 -17.65
C LEU A 187 -32.81 4.07 -18.11
N GLU A 188 -32.59 3.02 -17.30
CA GLU A 188 -33.05 1.66 -17.57
C GLU A 188 -34.56 1.48 -17.35
N GLU A 189 -35.17 2.22 -16.42
CA GLU A 189 -36.64 2.18 -16.20
C GLU A 189 -37.44 2.96 -17.27
N GLU A 190 -36.81 3.85 -18.03
CA GLU A 190 -37.45 4.64 -19.09
C GLU A 190 -37.49 3.92 -20.47
N HIS A 191 -36.89 2.74 -20.58
CA HIS A 191 -36.80 1.91 -21.81
C HIS A 191 -37.62 0.62 -21.74
#